data_AF-A0A550BV47-F1
#
_entry.id   AF-A0A550BV47-F1
#
_cell.length_a   1.000
_cell.length_b   1.000
_cell.length_c   1.000
_cell.angle_alpha   90.00
_cell.angle_beta   90.00
_cell.angle_gamma   90.00
#
_symmetry.space_group_name_H-M   'P 1'
#
loop_
_entity.id
_entity.type
_entity.pdbx_description
1 polymer ?
#
loop_
_entity_poly.entity_id
_entity_poly.type
_entity_poly.pdbx_seq_one_letter_code
_entity_poly.pdbx_strand_id
1 'polypeptide(L)'
;MAPPFMQAGYSANYTQKILDGIIFEIMRLSIDTPANDDGVTDFPTCTPDQIRRIHLVEASIKKFLARTRPFAAFDKGPPTRLYTDARLNPRAPEIAAARYSLRQYGTMCAEFYFLHQPPSPLWTSMTAYIPVVLEWVDLLHPMNRNIRPDPDSKDHHDIVYELLRLLDGILKPMDPLMEETRMFLERTESTRYALDLWCNLFRYSKTPRVDAAYKASFLANTIVFRSYRGPEPWSQGSRVPAVISDSVAQFTGYRPRRLCRTIARYGEAFRIPEADTLARGMFTFASKLMDASRLLPAVCPREAIRSIVVSLDYYVKHRAWRVVEMVCFYLERLLRLTRDHRALEWAVNDGLFRVYTDTVDTGVRMGALDQGFVGAVDGLAKVMRQGFVYWRVLRAFHRKNNGRLPSTHSFSAQHPASRYTLAAYEAIKPSMHRARVEWAETVKQRCSFCKSTKAAIPIRACSCRSVYYCSRVCQKRHWQEHRQQCDWPEGQSAPRDMHFVMCITQDYVRRNERAIISLAQRVDPRRLHHALITVDLGNEVIRHDVQVEDAVELGEARTGTVIATWVDGTKALRLGIPDASILLDR
;
A
#
# COMPACT_ATOMS: atom_id res chain seq x y z
N MET A 1 -21.01 -63.90 -1.46
CA MET A 1 -21.29 -62.67 -0.69
C MET A 1 -20.07 -61.77 -0.78
N ALA A 2 -20.15 -60.66 -1.51
CA ALA A 2 -19.07 -59.68 -1.57
C ALA A 2 -18.98 -58.93 -0.22
N PRO A 3 -17.79 -58.50 0.25
CA PRO A 3 -17.65 -57.85 1.54
C PRO A 3 -18.43 -56.51 1.56
N PRO A 4 -19.09 -56.15 2.67
CA PRO A 4 -19.89 -54.92 2.79
C PRO A 4 -19.09 -53.62 2.58
N PHE A 5 -17.76 -53.68 2.54
CA PHE A 5 -16.91 -52.53 2.22
C PHE A 5 -16.85 -52.16 0.72
N MET A 6 -17.17 -53.07 -0.20
CA MET A 6 -17.15 -52.73 -1.65
C MET A 6 -18.40 -51.96 -2.12
N GLN A 7 -19.55 -52.06 -1.42
CA GLN A 7 -20.75 -51.32 -1.81
C GLN A 7 -20.68 -49.83 -1.46
N ALA A 8 -19.94 -49.44 -0.41
CA ALA A 8 -19.76 -48.04 -0.04
C ALA A 8 -18.98 -47.24 -1.09
N GLY A 9 -17.99 -47.85 -1.75
CA GLY A 9 -17.18 -47.19 -2.79
C GLY A 9 -17.97 -46.90 -4.08
N TYR A 10 -18.90 -47.75 -4.47
CA TYR A 10 -19.77 -47.53 -5.63
C TYR A 10 -20.84 -46.46 -5.36
N SER A 11 -21.41 -46.43 -4.16
CA SER A 11 -22.41 -45.44 -3.74
C SER A 11 -21.81 -44.02 -3.65
N ALA A 12 -20.63 -43.88 -3.05
CA ALA A 12 -19.96 -42.58 -2.93
C ALA A 12 -19.72 -41.96 -4.32
N ASN A 13 -19.25 -42.75 -5.29
CA ASN A 13 -19.03 -42.28 -6.65
C ASN A 13 -20.32 -41.86 -7.39
N TYR A 14 -21.47 -42.43 -7.06
CA TYR A 14 -22.74 -42.08 -7.73
C TYR A 14 -23.34 -40.77 -7.20
N THR A 15 -23.46 -40.64 -5.87
CA THR A 15 -23.92 -39.39 -5.23
C THR A 15 -23.07 -38.21 -5.68
N GLN A 16 -21.77 -38.44 -5.79
CA GLN A 16 -20.81 -37.43 -6.19
C GLN A 16 -20.98 -36.95 -7.63
N LYS A 17 -21.20 -37.88 -8.56
CA LYS A 17 -21.50 -37.56 -9.96
C LYS A 17 -22.78 -36.76 -10.11
N ILE A 18 -23.80 -37.04 -9.30
CA ILE A 18 -25.04 -36.24 -9.29
C ILE A 18 -24.74 -34.82 -8.84
N LEU A 19 -23.99 -34.63 -7.75
CA LEU A 19 -23.62 -33.31 -7.26
C LEU A 19 -22.78 -32.54 -8.28
N ASP A 20 -21.82 -33.20 -8.92
CA ASP A 20 -21.00 -32.60 -9.98
C ASP A 20 -21.89 -32.16 -11.17
N GLY A 21 -22.89 -32.97 -11.54
CA GLY A 21 -23.86 -32.60 -12.57
C GLY A 21 -24.73 -31.39 -12.19
N ILE A 22 -25.18 -31.32 -10.93
CA ILE A 22 -25.91 -30.16 -10.40
C ILE A 22 -25.03 -28.91 -10.41
N ILE A 23 -23.80 -28.99 -9.90
CA ILE A 23 -22.86 -27.87 -9.86
C ILE A 23 -22.53 -27.39 -11.27
N PHE A 24 -22.29 -28.31 -12.20
CA PHE A 24 -22.04 -27.96 -13.60
C PHE A 24 -23.21 -27.18 -14.21
N GLU A 25 -24.45 -27.61 -13.94
CA GLU A 25 -25.63 -26.91 -14.43
C GLU A 25 -25.81 -25.52 -13.78
N ILE A 26 -25.53 -25.40 -12.48
CA ILE A 26 -25.53 -24.10 -11.78
C ILE A 26 -24.51 -23.16 -12.42
N MET A 27 -23.27 -23.64 -12.62
CA MET A 27 -22.20 -22.85 -13.24
C MET A 27 -22.57 -22.41 -14.66
N ARG A 28 -23.15 -23.32 -15.46
CA ARG A 28 -23.63 -23.00 -16.81
C ARG A 28 -24.67 -21.89 -16.78
N LEU A 29 -25.68 -22.02 -15.92
CA LEU A 29 -26.72 -20.99 -15.75
C LEU A 29 -26.15 -19.66 -15.24
N SER A 30 -25.17 -19.69 -14.34
CA SER A 30 -24.52 -18.47 -13.82
C SER A 30 -23.71 -17.74 -14.89
N ILE A 31 -23.12 -18.45 -15.85
CA ILE A 31 -22.41 -17.85 -17.00
C ILE A 31 -23.43 -17.27 -18.00
N ASP A 32 -24.53 -17.97 -18.24
CA ASP A 32 -25.59 -17.54 -19.16
C ASP A 32 -26.42 -16.35 -18.62
N THR A 33 -26.34 -16.07 -17.32
CA THR A 33 -27.06 -14.98 -16.67
C THR A 33 -26.15 -13.76 -16.59
N PRO A 34 -26.43 -12.65 -17.31
CA PRO A 34 -25.57 -11.47 -17.26
C PRO A 34 -25.48 -10.95 -15.84
N ALA A 35 -24.26 -10.79 -15.31
CA ALA A 35 -24.06 -10.17 -14.01
C ALA A 35 -24.50 -8.70 -14.09
N ASN A 36 -25.40 -8.29 -13.20
CA ASN A 36 -25.74 -6.88 -13.07
C ASN A 36 -24.61 -6.21 -12.26
N ASP A 37 -23.65 -5.60 -12.97
CA ASP A 37 -22.44 -5.01 -12.35
C ASP A 37 -22.75 -3.87 -11.37
N ASP A 38 -23.97 -3.31 -11.41
CA ASP A 38 -24.34 -2.13 -10.65
C ASP A 38 -24.88 -2.42 -9.24
N GLY A 39 -25.03 -3.70 -8.84
CA GLY A 39 -25.54 -4.06 -7.52
C GLY A 39 -26.98 -3.58 -7.23
N VAL A 40 -27.67 -3.03 -8.23
CA VAL A 40 -29.07 -2.66 -8.16
C VAL A 40 -29.91 -3.91 -8.42
N THR A 41 -30.82 -4.18 -7.49
CA THR A 41 -31.57 -5.43 -7.26
C THR A 41 -32.54 -5.87 -8.36
N ASP A 42 -32.51 -5.26 -9.54
CA ASP A 42 -33.33 -5.71 -10.64
C ASP A 42 -32.64 -6.92 -11.26
N PHE A 43 -33.27 -8.09 -11.14
CA PHE A 43 -32.78 -9.30 -11.79
C PHE A 43 -32.51 -9.00 -13.26
N PRO A 44 -31.39 -9.49 -13.82
CA PRO A 44 -31.24 -9.56 -15.26
C PRO A 44 -32.48 -10.25 -15.81
N THR A 45 -33.03 -9.79 -16.92
CA THR A 45 -34.24 -10.38 -17.51
C THR A 45 -33.95 -11.82 -17.96
N CYS A 46 -34.06 -12.78 -17.02
CA CYS A 46 -33.94 -14.19 -17.30
C CYS A 46 -35.03 -14.58 -18.28
N THR A 47 -34.66 -15.31 -19.33
CA THR A 47 -35.63 -15.89 -20.25
C THR A 47 -36.52 -16.89 -19.51
N PRO A 48 -37.77 -17.15 -19.98
CA PRO A 48 -38.63 -18.18 -19.39
C PRO A 48 -37.98 -19.57 -19.30
N ASP A 49 -37.08 -19.90 -20.24
CA ASP A 49 -36.31 -21.15 -20.21
C ASP A 49 -35.28 -21.18 -19.07
N GLN A 50 -34.53 -20.08 -18.88
CA GLN A 50 -33.60 -19.95 -17.76
C GLN A 50 -34.31 -20.08 -16.42
N ILE A 51 -35.47 -19.43 -16.24
CA ILE A 51 -36.28 -19.54 -15.02
C ILE A 51 -36.71 -20.99 -14.78
N ARG A 52 -37.19 -21.68 -15.82
CA ARG A 52 -37.56 -23.10 -15.72
C ARG A 52 -36.38 -23.96 -15.31
N ARG A 53 -35.19 -23.74 -15.89
CA ARG A 53 -33.96 -24.48 -15.55
C ARG A 53 -33.50 -24.19 -14.12
N ILE A 54 -33.58 -22.96 -13.65
CA ILE A 54 -33.29 -22.59 -12.26
C ILE A 54 -34.21 -23.36 -11.30
N HIS A 55 -35.52 -23.41 -11.54
CA HIS A 55 -36.43 -24.19 -10.69
C HIS A 55 -36.16 -25.69 -10.71
N LEU A 56 -35.75 -26.25 -11.86
CA LEU A 56 -35.33 -27.66 -11.95
C LEU A 56 -34.07 -27.94 -11.12
N VAL A 57 -33.10 -27.02 -11.16
CA VAL A 57 -31.89 -27.07 -10.34
C VAL A 57 -32.25 -26.97 -8.85
N GLU A 58 -33.08 -26.01 -8.44
CA GLU A 58 -33.54 -25.88 -7.05
C GLU A 58 -34.23 -27.15 -6.55
N ALA A 59 -35.15 -27.72 -7.35
CA ALA A 59 -35.83 -28.96 -7.02
C ALA A 59 -34.84 -30.13 -6.89
N SER A 60 -33.83 -30.15 -7.76
CA SER A 60 -32.76 -31.16 -7.72
C SER A 60 -31.91 -31.02 -6.46
N ILE A 61 -31.48 -29.82 -6.09
CA ILE A 61 -30.72 -29.58 -4.85
C ILE A 61 -31.57 -29.96 -3.63
N LYS A 62 -32.83 -29.53 -3.56
CA LYS A 62 -33.75 -29.88 -2.46
C LYS A 62 -33.90 -31.38 -2.29
N LYS A 63 -34.17 -32.09 -3.39
CA LYS A 63 -34.29 -33.56 -3.40
C LYS A 63 -32.98 -34.23 -2.98
N PHE A 64 -31.85 -33.68 -3.43
CA PHE A 64 -30.53 -34.21 -3.17
C PHE A 64 -30.13 -34.06 -1.70
N LEU A 65 -30.29 -32.86 -1.12
CA LEU A 65 -30.05 -32.58 0.31
C LEU A 65 -30.95 -33.44 1.21
N ALA A 66 -32.21 -33.63 0.85
CA ALA A 66 -33.16 -34.40 1.65
C ALA A 66 -32.85 -35.92 1.68
N ARG A 67 -32.28 -36.48 0.61
CA ARG A 67 -32.18 -37.94 0.43
C ARG A 67 -30.78 -38.51 0.60
N THR A 68 -29.72 -37.75 0.28
CA THR A 68 -28.42 -38.37 -0.03
C THR A 68 -27.27 -38.03 0.89
N ARG A 69 -27.49 -37.20 1.94
CA ARG A 69 -26.41 -36.66 2.82
C ARG A 69 -25.16 -36.33 2.00
N PRO A 70 -25.27 -35.39 1.04
CA PRO A 70 -24.26 -35.24 -0.01
C PRO A 70 -22.89 -34.76 0.47
N PHE A 71 -22.84 -34.34 1.73
CA PHE A 71 -21.64 -33.87 2.41
C PHE A 71 -21.16 -34.85 3.50
N ALA A 72 -21.54 -36.13 3.40
CA ALA A 72 -21.17 -37.19 4.35
C ALA A 72 -19.65 -37.32 4.60
N ALA A 73 -18.82 -36.82 3.67
CA ALA A 73 -17.37 -36.82 3.82
C ALA A 73 -16.85 -35.78 4.83
N PHE A 74 -17.64 -34.76 5.17
CA PHE A 74 -17.25 -33.72 6.13
C PHE A 74 -18.30 -33.42 7.21
N ASP A 75 -19.55 -33.89 7.09
CA ASP A 75 -20.68 -33.56 7.98
C ASP A 75 -20.49 -34.00 9.44
N LYS A 76 -19.57 -34.93 9.71
CA LYS A 76 -19.19 -35.39 11.06
C LYS A 76 -18.09 -34.55 11.73
N GLY A 77 -17.61 -33.51 11.05
CA GLY A 77 -16.49 -32.70 11.53
C GLY A 77 -15.12 -33.31 11.23
N PRO A 78 -14.06 -32.50 11.40
CA PRO A 78 -12.68 -32.95 11.23
C PRO A 78 -12.30 -33.96 12.32
N PRO A 79 -11.30 -34.82 12.07
CA PRO A 79 -10.72 -35.66 13.11
C PRO A 79 -10.17 -34.79 14.27
N THR A 80 -10.46 -35.19 15.50
CA THR A 80 -9.87 -34.56 16.71
C THR A 80 -8.36 -34.78 16.72
N ARG A 81 -7.60 -33.75 17.09
CA ARG A 81 -6.14 -33.81 17.10
C ARG A 81 -5.54 -33.16 18.35
N LEU A 82 -4.45 -33.74 18.81
CA LEU A 82 -3.56 -33.16 19.80
C LEU A 82 -2.46 -32.34 19.11
N TYR A 83 -1.93 -31.34 19.82
CA TYR A 83 -0.82 -30.52 19.32
C TYR A 83 0.43 -31.33 18.93
N THR A 84 0.62 -32.50 19.56
CA THR A 84 1.74 -33.41 19.32
C THR A 84 1.56 -34.31 18.12
N ASP A 85 0.36 -34.38 17.55
CA ASP A 85 0.07 -35.31 16.45
C ASP A 85 0.86 -34.95 15.19
N ALA A 86 1.30 -35.99 14.48
CA ALA A 86 1.93 -35.81 13.19
C ALA A 86 1.00 -35.06 12.23
N ARG A 87 1.55 -34.10 11.47
CA ARG A 87 0.78 -33.34 10.48
C ARG A 87 0.13 -34.29 9.46
N LEU A 88 -1.10 -33.99 9.06
CA LEU A 88 -1.87 -34.81 8.15
C LEU A 88 -1.32 -34.72 6.72
N ASN A 89 -1.40 -35.83 5.99
CA ASN A 89 -1.12 -35.84 4.56
C ASN A 89 -2.35 -35.32 3.80
N PRO A 90 -2.25 -34.27 2.99
CA PRO A 90 -3.38 -33.72 2.23
C PRO A 90 -4.00 -34.70 1.22
N ARG A 91 -3.29 -35.80 0.90
CA ARG A 91 -3.73 -36.89 0.01
C ARG A 91 -4.20 -38.15 0.76
N ALA A 92 -4.22 -38.13 2.09
CA ALA A 92 -4.82 -39.23 2.85
C ALA A 92 -6.29 -39.39 2.40
N PRO A 93 -6.81 -40.60 2.16
CA PRO A 93 -8.11 -40.81 1.54
C PRO A 93 -9.25 -40.04 2.21
N GLU A 94 -9.30 -40.03 3.55
CA GLU A 94 -10.33 -39.32 4.32
C GLU A 94 -10.23 -37.80 4.15
N ILE A 95 -9.00 -37.25 4.17
CA ILE A 95 -8.75 -35.82 3.98
C ILE A 95 -9.05 -35.40 2.55
N ALA A 96 -8.67 -36.21 1.56
CA ALA A 96 -8.94 -35.95 0.15
C ALA A 96 -10.46 -35.97 -0.13
N ALA A 97 -11.19 -36.92 0.44
CA ALA A 97 -12.64 -37.01 0.33
C ALA A 97 -13.34 -35.78 0.96
N ALA A 98 -12.94 -35.41 2.18
CA ALA A 98 -13.46 -34.21 2.85
C ALA A 98 -13.18 -32.94 2.05
N ARG A 99 -11.94 -32.75 1.58
CA ARG A 99 -11.54 -31.61 0.72
C ARG A 99 -12.38 -31.52 -0.56
N TYR A 100 -12.58 -32.64 -1.25
CA TYR A 100 -13.37 -32.69 -2.47
C TYR A 100 -14.83 -32.27 -2.22
N SER A 101 -15.42 -32.80 -1.14
CA SER A 101 -16.80 -32.48 -0.74
C SER A 101 -16.95 -31.02 -0.25
N LEU A 102 -15.98 -30.50 0.52
CA LEU A 102 -15.94 -29.08 0.93
C LEU A 102 -15.82 -28.14 -0.27
N ARG A 103 -15.00 -28.49 -1.27
CA ARG A 103 -14.85 -27.71 -2.50
C ARG A 103 -16.16 -27.62 -3.28
N GLN A 104 -16.89 -28.73 -3.37
CA GLN A 104 -18.22 -28.75 -3.98
C GLN A 104 -19.23 -27.95 -3.19
N TYR A 105 -19.25 -28.07 -1.86
CA TYR A 105 -20.11 -27.24 -1.01
C TYR A 105 -19.84 -25.75 -1.22
N GLY A 106 -18.57 -25.32 -1.14
CA GLY A 106 -18.19 -23.93 -1.37
C GLY A 106 -18.56 -23.43 -2.77
N THR A 107 -18.37 -24.26 -3.79
CA THR A 107 -18.78 -23.93 -5.17
C THR A 107 -20.30 -23.84 -5.28
N MET A 108 -21.04 -24.80 -4.74
CA MET A 108 -22.50 -24.77 -4.72
C MET A 108 -23.01 -23.50 -4.05
N CYS A 109 -22.49 -23.12 -2.88
CA CYS A 109 -22.85 -21.86 -2.23
C CYS A 109 -22.49 -20.63 -3.08
N ALA A 110 -21.31 -20.60 -3.68
CA ALA A 110 -20.84 -19.44 -4.43
C ALA A 110 -21.63 -19.19 -5.72
N GLU A 111 -22.04 -20.24 -6.41
CA GLU A 111 -22.73 -20.17 -7.70
C GLU A 111 -24.25 -20.13 -7.52
N PHE A 112 -24.80 -20.84 -6.52
CA PHE A 112 -26.24 -20.84 -6.24
C PHE A 112 -26.74 -19.45 -5.80
N TYR A 113 -25.88 -18.64 -5.16
CA TYR A 113 -26.17 -17.25 -4.82
C TYR A 113 -26.62 -16.41 -6.03
N PHE A 114 -26.03 -16.63 -7.21
CA PHE A 114 -26.39 -15.89 -8.42
C PHE A 114 -27.75 -16.32 -8.99
N LEU A 115 -28.16 -17.56 -8.72
CA LEU A 115 -29.44 -18.08 -9.20
C LEU A 115 -30.60 -17.78 -8.23
N HIS A 116 -30.31 -17.74 -6.93
CA HIS A 116 -31.32 -17.60 -5.90
C HIS A 116 -30.79 -16.87 -4.66
N GLN A 117 -31.28 -15.67 -4.41
CA GLN A 117 -30.85 -14.87 -3.26
C GLN A 117 -31.48 -15.40 -1.95
N PRO A 118 -30.77 -15.29 -0.82
CA PRO A 118 -31.33 -15.56 0.50
C PRO A 118 -32.30 -14.45 0.94
N PRO A 119 -33.28 -14.75 1.81
CA PRO A 119 -33.47 -16.03 2.52
C PRO A 119 -34.32 -17.05 1.71
N SER A 120 -34.00 -18.34 1.86
CA SER A 120 -34.87 -19.45 1.38
C SER A 120 -34.69 -20.71 2.23
N PRO A 121 -35.66 -21.66 2.24
CA PRO A 121 -35.51 -22.92 2.97
C PRO A 121 -34.28 -23.74 2.52
N LEU A 122 -33.87 -23.56 1.27
CA LEU A 122 -32.68 -24.18 0.72
C LEU A 122 -31.42 -23.57 1.34
N TRP A 123 -31.37 -22.23 1.46
CA TRP A 123 -30.31 -21.55 2.17
C TRP A 123 -30.26 -21.96 3.63
N THR A 124 -31.38 -22.08 4.34
CA THR A 124 -31.42 -22.60 5.72
C THR A 124 -30.77 -23.98 5.84
N SER A 125 -31.03 -24.85 4.87
CA SER A 125 -30.44 -26.20 4.83
C SER A 125 -28.93 -26.17 4.54
N MET A 126 -28.48 -25.25 3.68
CA MET A 126 -27.06 -25.09 3.34
C MET A 126 -26.27 -24.42 4.45
N THR A 127 -26.82 -23.39 5.11
CA THR A 127 -26.16 -22.64 6.19
C THR A 127 -26.03 -23.48 7.46
N ALA A 128 -26.87 -24.50 7.65
CA ALA A 128 -26.73 -25.47 8.74
C ALA A 128 -25.38 -26.21 8.75
N TYR A 129 -24.69 -26.31 7.60
CA TYR A 129 -23.36 -26.91 7.50
C TYR A 129 -22.21 -25.93 7.83
N ILE A 130 -22.46 -24.62 7.94
CA ILE A 130 -21.39 -23.63 8.14
C ILE A 130 -20.53 -23.89 9.39
N PRO A 131 -21.11 -24.24 10.58
CA PRO A 131 -20.29 -24.52 11.76
C PRO A 131 -19.25 -25.64 11.53
N VAL A 132 -19.69 -26.79 11.00
CA VAL A 132 -18.80 -27.92 10.72
C VAL A 132 -17.81 -27.60 9.60
N VAL A 133 -18.22 -26.81 8.61
CA VAL A 133 -17.33 -26.29 7.56
C VAL A 133 -16.22 -25.42 8.14
N LEU A 134 -16.51 -24.56 9.11
CA LEU A 134 -15.51 -23.72 9.77
C LEU A 134 -14.53 -24.53 10.63
N GLU A 135 -14.97 -25.62 11.25
CA GLU A 135 -14.06 -26.57 11.93
C GLU A 135 -13.07 -27.20 10.93
N TRP A 136 -13.56 -27.59 9.74
CA TRP A 136 -12.69 -28.08 8.67
C TRP A 136 -11.75 -27.00 8.12
N VAL A 137 -12.21 -25.75 8.00
CA VAL A 137 -11.34 -24.63 7.63
C VAL A 137 -10.21 -24.50 8.65
N ASP A 138 -10.51 -24.54 9.96
CA ASP A 138 -9.49 -24.48 11.01
C ASP A 138 -8.48 -25.64 10.89
N LEU A 139 -8.96 -26.88 10.69
CA LEU A 139 -8.06 -28.02 10.51
C LEU A 139 -7.18 -27.86 9.26
N LEU A 140 -7.75 -27.45 8.13
CA LEU A 140 -7.06 -27.41 6.85
C LEU A 140 -6.19 -26.16 6.66
N HIS A 141 -6.42 -25.10 7.43
CA HIS A 141 -5.72 -23.82 7.26
C HIS A 141 -4.20 -23.96 7.45
N PRO A 142 -3.36 -23.55 6.49
CA PRO A 142 -1.91 -23.66 6.62
C PRO A 142 -1.32 -22.93 7.84
N MET A 143 -1.98 -21.87 8.31
CA MET A 143 -1.54 -21.12 9.50
C MET A 143 -1.52 -21.97 10.77
N ASN A 144 -2.41 -22.96 10.87
CA ASN A 144 -2.57 -23.83 12.04
C ASN A 144 -1.59 -25.01 12.02
N ARG A 145 -0.81 -25.18 10.95
CA ARG A 145 0.27 -26.19 10.82
C ARG A 145 -0.19 -27.63 11.00
N ASN A 146 -1.48 -27.89 10.77
CA ASN A 146 -2.10 -29.21 10.89
C ASN A 146 -1.84 -30.09 9.65
N ILE A 147 -1.71 -29.48 8.47
CA ILE A 147 -1.51 -30.16 7.19
C ILE A 147 -0.06 -30.03 6.71
N ARG A 148 0.50 -31.08 6.11
CA ARG A 148 1.80 -31.04 5.41
C ARG A 148 1.65 -30.33 4.05
N PRO A 149 2.70 -29.70 3.51
CA PRO A 149 2.70 -29.30 2.10
C PRO A 149 2.39 -30.50 1.20
N ASP A 150 1.76 -30.25 0.05
CA ASP A 150 1.53 -31.28 -0.96
C ASP A 150 2.88 -31.89 -1.39
N PRO A 151 2.98 -33.23 -1.50
CA PRO A 151 4.25 -33.89 -1.82
C PRO A 151 4.87 -33.44 -3.15
N ASP A 152 4.04 -33.10 -4.13
CA ASP A 152 4.50 -32.81 -5.50
C ASP A 152 4.88 -31.33 -5.64
N SER A 153 3.99 -30.41 -5.23
CA SER A 153 4.26 -28.97 -5.33
C SER A 153 5.22 -28.46 -4.24
N LYS A 154 5.33 -29.20 -3.13
CA LYS A 154 6.05 -28.80 -1.90
C LYS A 154 5.55 -27.46 -1.36
N ASP A 155 4.26 -27.18 -1.51
CA ASP A 155 3.55 -26.02 -0.96
C ASP A 155 2.07 -26.37 -0.64
N HIS A 156 1.21 -25.39 -0.37
CA HIS A 156 -0.21 -25.57 0.00
C HIS A 156 -1.17 -25.05 -1.08
N HIS A 157 -0.74 -25.00 -2.34
CA HIS A 157 -1.49 -24.37 -3.44
C HIS A 157 -2.97 -24.79 -3.52
N ASP A 158 -3.24 -26.09 -3.66
CA ASP A 158 -4.60 -26.60 -3.88
C ASP A 158 -5.52 -26.34 -2.68
N ILE A 159 -5.01 -26.59 -1.46
CA ILE A 159 -5.78 -26.35 -0.23
C ILE A 159 -6.10 -24.88 -0.07
N VAL A 160 -5.15 -23.98 -0.34
CA VAL A 160 -5.41 -22.53 -0.26
C VAL A 160 -6.50 -22.13 -1.25
N TYR A 161 -6.47 -22.65 -2.47
CA TYR A 161 -7.51 -22.35 -3.46
C TYR A 161 -8.89 -22.87 -3.02
N GLU A 162 -8.96 -24.09 -2.49
CA GLU A 162 -10.18 -24.68 -1.94
C GLU A 162 -10.74 -23.86 -0.78
N LEU A 163 -9.89 -23.45 0.16
CA LEU A 163 -10.28 -22.61 1.31
C LEU A 163 -10.77 -21.24 0.86
N LEU A 164 -10.12 -20.62 -0.13
CA LEU A 164 -10.57 -19.35 -0.69
C LEU A 164 -11.95 -19.48 -1.33
N ARG A 165 -12.22 -20.55 -2.11
CA ARG A 165 -13.55 -20.79 -2.68
C ARG A 165 -14.60 -21.07 -1.62
N LEU A 166 -14.22 -21.80 -0.57
CA LEU A 166 -15.11 -22.16 0.53
C LEU A 166 -15.52 -20.92 1.33
N LEU A 167 -14.55 -20.09 1.73
CA LEU A 167 -14.81 -18.85 2.45
C LEU A 167 -15.64 -17.86 1.63
N ASP A 168 -15.34 -17.73 0.33
CA ASP A 168 -16.13 -16.93 -0.61
C ASP A 168 -17.58 -17.44 -0.69
N GLY A 169 -17.75 -18.75 -0.85
CA GLY A 169 -19.05 -19.40 -0.92
C GLY A 169 -19.90 -19.23 0.34
N ILE A 170 -19.33 -19.31 1.54
CA ILE A 170 -20.12 -19.13 2.78
C ILE A 170 -20.41 -17.67 3.10
N LEU A 171 -19.64 -16.71 2.58
CA LEU A 171 -19.85 -15.28 2.82
C LEU A 171 -20.90 -14.66 1.88
N LYS A 172 -20.95 -15.08 0.62
CA LYS A 172 -21.92 -14.56 -0.38
C LYS A 172 -23.40 -14.61 0.04
N PRO A 173 -23.92 -15.69 0.66
CA PRO A 173 -25.33 -15.75 1.05
C PRO A 173 -25.68 -14.78 2.18
N MET A 174 -24.71 -14.15 2.82
CA MET A 174 -24.96 -13.14 3.83
C MET A 174 -24.93 -11.72 3.25
N ASP A 175 -24.50 -11.56 2.00
CA ASP A 175 -24.23 -10.27 1.35
C ASP A 175 -25.41 -9.26 1.33
N PRO A 176 -26.69 -9.66 1.09
CA PRO A 176 -27.83 -8.73 1.17
C PRO A 176 -28.18 -8.33 2.61
N LEU A 177 -27.62 -9.03 3.61
CA LEU A 177 -27.89 -8.90 5.04
C LEU A 177 -26.64 -8.36 5.75
N MET A 178 -26.35 -7.06 5.55
CA MET A 178 -25.12 -6.41 6.03
C MET A 178 -24.86 -6.62 7.53
N GLU A 179 -25.91 -6.51 8.34
CA GLU A 179 -25.82 -6.61 9.79
C GLU A 179 -25.56 -8.07 10.23
N GLU A 180 -26.24 -9.03 9.61
CA GLU A 180 -26.05 -10.46 9.86
C GLU A 180 -24.66 -10.92 9.42
N THR A 181 -24.18 -10.45 8.26
CA THR A 181 -22.79 -10.67 7.82
C THR A 181 -21.81 -10.15 8.86
N ARG A 182 -22.03 -8.93 9.37
CA ARG A 182 -21.17 -8.33 10.38
C ARG A 182 -21.17 -9.15 11.67
N MET A 183 -22.35 -9.53 12.16
CA MET A 183 -22.48 -10.40 13.35
C MET A 183 -21.80 -11.76 13.13
N PHE A 184 -21.90 -12.33 11.94
CA PHE A 184 -21.21 -13.57 11.58
C PHE A 184 -19.68 -13.39 11.61
N LEU A 185 -19.16 -12.32 11.01
CA LEU A 185 -17.74 -12.00 11.01
C LEU A 185 -17.19 -11.69 12.41
N GLU A 186 -18.03 -11.16 13.31
CA GLU A 186 -17.70 -10.89 14.72
C GLU A 186 -17.73 -12.17 15.58
N ARG A 187 -18.61 -13.13 15.26
CA ARG A 187 -18.80 -14.38 16.03
C ARG A 187 -17.92 -15.53 15.56
N THR A 188 -17.28 -15.42 14.40
CA THR A 188 -16.50 -16.51 13.79
C THR A 188 -15.09 -16.08 13.46
N GLU A 189 -14.19 -17.06 13.30
CA GLU A 189 -12.80 -16.84 12.89
C GLU A 189 -12.65 -16.58 11.37
N SER A 190 -13.75 -16.41 10.63
CA SER A 190 -13.74 -16.21 9.17
C SER A 190 -12.88 -15.00 8.75
N THR A 191 -12.97 -13.90 9.50
CA THR A 191 -12.13 -12.71 9.33
C THR A 191 -10.64 -13.06 9.44
N ARG A 192 -10.29 -13.87 10.46
CA ARG A 192 -8.93 -14.29 10.75
C ARG A 192 -8.38 -15.13 9.60
N TYR A 193 -9.12 -16.16 9.15
CA TYR A 193 -8.70 -17.04 8.05
C TYR A 193 -8.50 -16.27 6.74
N ALA A 194 -9.47 -15.47 6.33
CA ALA A 194 -9.40 -14.76 5.06
C ALA A 194 -8.25 -13.73 5.00
N LEU A 195 -8.04 -12.97 6.09
CA LEU A 195 -6.93 -12.01 6.17
C LEU A 195 -5.57 -12.71 6.26
N ASP A 196 -5.47 -13.88 6.89
CA ASP A 196 -4.24 -14.69 6.88
C ASP A 196 -3.94 -15.20 5.47
N LEU A 197 -4.93 -15.77 4.76
CA LEU A 197 -4.79 -16.19 3.37
C LEU A 197 -4.35 -15.02 2.48
N TRP A 198 -4.93 -13.84 2.64
CA TRP A 198 -4.48 -12.64 1.89
C TRP A 198 -3.04 -12.25 2.22
N CYS A 199 -2.67 -12.17 3.51
CA CYS A 199 -1.32 -11.79 3.94
C CYS A 199 -0.25 -12.83 3.51
N ASN A 200 -0.63 -14.10 3.48
CA ASN A 200 0.29 -15.25 3.38
C ASN A 200 0.11 -16.11 2.13
N LEU A 201 -0.78 -15.76 1.18
CA LEU A 201 -1.04 -16.50 -0.07
C LEU A 201 0.26 -16.89 -0.76
N PHE A 202 1.13 -15.90 -0.93
CA PHE A 202 2.41 -15.96 -1.58
C PHE A 202 3.51 -16.73 -0.83
N ARG A 203 3.24 -17.12 0.42
CA ARG A 203 4.06 -18.02 1.24
C ARG A 203 3.47 -19.44 1.21
N TYR A 204 2.16 -19.56 1.19
CA TYR A 204 1.48 -20.85 1.12
C TYR A 204 1.50 -21.45 -0.27
N SER A 205 1.54 -20.62 -1.30
CA SER A 205 1.64 -21.02 -2.70
C SER A 205 2.81 -20.26 -3.32
N LYS A 206 3.78 -21.00 -3.89
CA LYS A 206 4.95 -20.38 -4.53
C LYS A 206 4.56 -19.63 -5.80
N THR A 207 3.68 -20.24 -6.58
CA THR A 207 3.12 -19.75 -7.85
C THR A 207 1.60 -19.75 -7.77
N PRO A 208 0.98 -18.86 -6.96
CA PRO A 208 -0.48 -18.82 -6.88
C PRO A 208 -1.05 -18.46 -8.26
N ARG A 209 -2.13 -19.15 -8.62
CA ARG A 209 -2.90 -18.82 -9.82
C ARG A 209 -3.50 -17.43 -9.64
N VAL A 210 -3.72 -16.74 -10.75
CA VAL A 210 -4.32 -15.39 -10.73
C VAL A 210 -5.69 -15.40 -10.05
N ASP A 211 -6.49 -16.45 -10.25
CA ASP A 211 -7.78 -16.63 -9.61
C ASP A 211 -7.69 -16.82 -8.07
N ALA A 212 -6.64 -17.44 -7.56
CA ALA A 212 -6.37 -17.51 -6.12
C ALA A 212 -6.02 -16.12 -5.55
N ALA A 213 -5.17 -15.36 -6.26
CA ALA A 213 -4.85 -13.98 -5.87
C ALA A 213 -6.09 -13.08 -5.91
N TYR A 214 -6.90 -13.25 -6.95
CA TYR A 214 -8.19 -12.60 -7.15
C TYR A 214 -9.10 -12.85 -5.94
N LYS A 215 -9.37 -14.13 -5.62
CA LYS A 215 -10.28 -14.50 -4.52
C LYS A 215 -9.77 -14.05 -3.16
N ALA A 216 -8.47 -14.15 -2.90
CA ALA A 216 -7.89 -13.68 -1.64
C ALA A 216 -8.06 -12.15 -1.47
N SER A 217 -7.86 -11.37 -2.52
CA SER A 217 -8.05 -9.91 -2.46
C SER A 217 -9.51 -9.52 -2.39
N PHE A 218 -10.38 -10.20 -3.14
CA PHE A 218 -11.82 -10.01 -3.07
C PHE A 218 -12.34 -10.26 -1.65
N LEU A 219 -12.01 -11.41 -1.05
CA LEU A 219 -12.40 -11.76 0.31
C LEU A 219 -11.93 -10.74 1.35
N ALA A 220 -10.66 -10.32 1.28
CA ALA A 220 -10.13 -9.32 2.19
C ALA A 220 -10.89 -7.98 2.06
N ASN A 221 -11.19 -7.56 0.83
CA ASN A 221 -11.93 -6.33 0.57
C ASN A 221 -13.38 -6.43 1.06
N THR A 222 -14.07 -7.54 0.78
CA THR A 222 -15.42 -7.83 1.25
C THR A 222 -15.51 -7.77 2.77
N ILE A 223 -14.57 -8.40 3.49
CA ILE A 223 -14.54 -8.35 4.95
C ILE A 223 -14.36 -6.94 5.46
N VAL A 224 -13.48 -6.14 4.85
CA VAL A 224 -13.29 -4.73 5.26
C VAL A 224 -14.55 -3.91 5.04
N PHE A 225 -15.15 -4.05 3.85
CA PHE A 225 -16.37 -3.35 3.49
C PHE A 225 -17.51 -3.69 4.46
N ARG A 226 -17.71 -4.98 4.73
CA ARG A 226 -18.80 -5.49 5.59
C ARG A 226 -18.55 -5.27 7.09
N SER A 227 -17.30 -5.09 7.51
CA SER A 227 -16.96 -4.76 8.92
C SER A 227 -17.09 -3.27 9.25
N TYR A 228 -17.34 -2.41 8.26
CA TYR A 228 -17.40 -0.96 8.44
C TYR A 228 -18.79 -0.52 8.93
N ARG A 229 -18.86 0.31 9.99
CA ARG A 229 -20.11 0.82 10.59
C ARG A 229 -20.45 2.27 10.21
N GLY A 230 -19.95 2.77 9.08
CA GLY A 230 -20.13 4.16 8.64
C GLY A 230 -20.81 4.32 7.27
N PRO A 231 -21.17 5.55 6.87
CA PRO A 231 -22.03 5.82 5.72
C PRO A 231 -21.45 5.38 4.37
N GLU A 232 -20.13 5.22 4.26
CA GLU A 232 -19.51 4.54 3.12
C GLU A 232 -18.11 4.04 3.47
N PRO A 233 -17.81 2.75 3.25
CA PRO A 233 -16.44 2.24 3.27
C PRO A 233 -15.63 2.99 2.21
N TRP A 234 -14.39 3.37 2.55
CA TRP A 234 -13.47 4.05 1.63
C TRP A 234 -13.70 5.55 1.39
N SER A 235 -14.76 6.15 1.94
CA SER A 235 -14.93 7.62 2.00
C SER A 235 -13.70 8.33 2.56
N GLN A 236 -13.50 9.60 2.21
CA GLN A 236 -12.40 10.40 2.74
C GLN A 236 -12.54 10.49 4.28
N GLY A 237 -11.50 10.11 5.01
CA GLY A 237 -11.53 10.04 6.49
C GLY A 237 -11.93 8.69 7.09
N SER A 238 -12.46 7.75 6.30
CA SER A 238 -12.70 6.37 6.78
C SER A 238 -11.38 5.69 7.17
N ARG A 239 -11.39 5.01 8.32
CA ARG A 239 -10.26 4.23 8.85
C ARG A 239 -10.58 2.74 8.81
N VAL A 240 -9.57 1.91 8.53
CA VAL A 240 -9.72 0.46 8.65
C VAL A 240 -10.06 0.11 10.11
N PRO A 241 -11.09 -0.72 10.38
CA PRO A 241 -11.38 -1.19 11.72
C PRO A 241 -10.14 -1.74 12.44
N ALA A 242 -10.02 -1.47 13.74
CA ALA A 242 -8.86 -1.87 14.54
C ALA A 242 -8.63 -3.39 14.45
N VAL A 243 -9.69 -4.20 14.56
CA VAL A 243 -9.64 -5.67 14.46
C VAL A 243 -8.97 -6.16 13.17
N ILE A 244 -9.25 -5.51 12.03
CA ILE A 244 -8.66 -5.87 10.74
C ILE A 244 -7.19 -5.46 10.69
N SER A 245 -6.88 -4.21 11.06
CA SER A 245 -5.49 -3.72 11.04
C SER A 245 -4.60 -4.40 12.08
N ASP A 246 -5.15 -4.89 13.19
CA ASP A 246 -4.47 -5.74 14.19
C ASP A 246 -4.18 -7.11 13.63
N SER A 247 -5.17 -7.73 12.99
CA SER A 247 -5.02 -9.04 12.35
C SER A 247 -3.96 -9.00 11.25
N VAL A 248 -4.00 -8.01 10.35
CA VAL A 248 -2.97 -7.83 9.31
C VAL A 248 -1.59 -7.60 9.93
N ALA A 249 -1.49 -6.85 11.04
CA ALA A 249 -0.22 -6.67 11.75
C ALA A 249 0.29 -7.99 12.32
N GLN A 250 -0.58 -8.79 12.95
CA GLN A 250 -0.24 -10.11 13.48
C GLN A 250 0.23 -11.06 12.37
N PHE A 251 -0.50 -11.18 11.26
CA PHE A 251 -0.15 -12.10 10.17
C PHE A 251 1.11 -11.70 9.41
N THR A 252 1.40 -10.41 9.36
CA THR A 252 2.67 -9.90 8.84
C THR A 252 3.82 -10.04 9.84
N GLY A 253 3.55 -10.49 11.07
CA GLY A 253 4.52 -10.66 12.16
C GLY A 253 5.03 -9.33 12.70
N TYR A 254 4.18 -8.29 12.69
CA TYR A 254 4.51 -6.90 13.02
C TYR A 254 5.68 -6.36 12.20
N ARG A 255 5.80 -6.83 10.94
CA ARG A 255 6.83 -6.42 9.99
C ARG A 255 6.16 -5.73 8.80
N PRO A 256 5.95 -4.40 8.83
CA PRO A 256 5.39 -3.61 7.73
C PRO A 256 6.04 -3.87 6.36
N ARG A 257 7.35 -4.13 6.34
CA ARG A 257 8.10 -4.49 5.12
C ARG A 257 7.55 -5.73 4.42
N ARG A 258 6.96 -6.65 5.17
CA ARG A 258 6.30 -7.84 4.64
C ARG A 258 5.01 -7.47 3.95
N LEU A 259 4.19 -6.61 4.56
CA LEU A 259 2.97 -6.08 3.94
C LEU A 259 3.26 -5.40 2.59
N CYS A 260 4.28 -4.54 2.52
CA CYS A 260 4.66 -3.91 1.25
C CYS A 260 5.02 -4.92 0.16
N ARG A 261 5.71 -6.02 0.51
CA ARG A 261 6.03 -7.08 -0.45
C ARG A 261 4.77 -7.83 -0.89
N THR A 262 3.85 -8.11 0.04
CA THR A 262 2.56 -8.75 -0.27
C THR A 262 1.76 -7.89 -1.25
N ILE A 263 1.60 -6.59 -0.98
CA ILE A 263 0.91 -5.64 -1.87
C ILE A 263 1.59 -5.56 -3.25
N ALA A 264 2.92 -5.48 -3.28
CA ALA A 264 3.68 -5.48 -4.53
C ALA A 264 3.53 -6.76 -5.36
N ARG A 265 3.37 -7.93 -4.72
CA ARG A 265 3.10 -9.20 -5.40
C ARG A 265 1.66 -9.29 -5.91
N TYR A 266 0.69 -8.74 -5.20
CA TYR A 266 -0.68 -8.60 -5.72
C TYR A 266 -0.73 -7.64 -6.92
N GLY A 267 -0.06 -6.50 -6.84
CA GLY A 267 0.04 -5.56 -7.96
C GLY A 267 0.74 -6.14 -9.19
N GLU A 268 1.57 -7.18 -9.03
CA GLU A 268 2.14 -7.96 -10.14
C GLU A 268 1.16 -9.01 -10.67
N ALA A 269 0.49 -9.75 -9.78
CA ALA A 269 -0.49 -10.77 -10.16
C ALA A 269 -1.72 -10.19 -10.89
N PHE A 270 -2.06 -8.92 -10.65
CA PHE A 270 -3.19 -8.23 -11.26
C PHE A 270 -2.82 -7.40 -12.50
N ARG A 271 -1.66 -7.63 -13.11
CA ARG A 271 -1.31 -7.02 -14.41
C ARG A 271 -1.98 -7.76 -15.57
N ILE A 272 -3.31 -7.86 -15.49
CA ILE A 272 -4.20 -8.36 -16.55
C ILE A 272 -5.46 -7.46 -16.59
N PRO A 273 -6.05 -7.18 -17.76
CA PRO A 273 -7.21 -6.28 -17.86
C PRO A 273 -8.41 -6.69 -17.01
N GLU A 274 -8.66 -8.00 -16.88
CA GLU A 274 -9.81 -8.55 -16.16
C GLU A 274 -9.74 -8.35 -14.65
N ALA A 275 -8.58 -7.92 -14.12
CA ALA A 275 -8.35 -7.74 -12.69
C ALA A 275 -8.44 -6.28 -12.22
N ASP A 276 -8.81 -5.32 -13.08
CA ASP A 276 -8.75 -3.88 -12.76
C ASP A 276 -9.60 -3.50 -11.54
N THR A 277 -10.85 -3.97 -11.45
CA THR A 277 -11.74 -3.68 -10.30
C THR A 277 -11.14 -4.18 -8.98
N LEU A 278 -10.47 -5.33 -9.00
CA LEU A 278 -9.79 -5.86 -7.81
C LEU A 278 -8.49 -5.13 -7.51
N ALA A 279 -7.71 -4.79 -8.52
CA ALA A 279 -6.49 -4.01 -8.35
C ALA A 279 -6.83 -2.68 -7.68
N ARG A 280 -7.89 -2.00 -8.14
CA ARG A 280 -8.45 -0.81 -7.49
C ARG A 280 -8.74 -1.08 -6.01
N GLY A 281 -9.60 -2.06 -5.70
CA GLY A 281 -9.96 -2.38 -4.32
C GLY A 281 -8.77 -2.74 -3.43
N MET A 282 -7.79 -3.47 -3.97
CA MET A 282 -6.56 -3.86 -3.27
C MET A 282 -5.68 -2.65 -2.94
N PHE A 283 -5.45 -1.73 -3.89
CA PHE A 283 -4.68 -0.51 -3.63
C PHE A 283 -5.43 0.48 -2.72
N THR A 284 -6.75 0.55 -2.79
CA THR A 284 -7.57 1.30 -1.83
C THR A 284 -7.37 0.75 -0.41
N PHE A 285 -7.51 -0.56 -0.23
CA PHE A 285 -7.32 -1.21 1.06
C PHE A 285 -5.91 -1.02 1.59
N ALA A 286 -4.89 -1.24 0.76
CA ALA A 286 -3.48 -1.02 1.07
C ALA A 286 -3.21 0.43 1.54
N SER A 287 -3.84 1.41 0.89
CA SER A 287 -3.69 2.83 1.23
C SER A 287 -4.23 3.16 2.61
N LYS A 288 -5.39 2.60 2.96
CA LYS A 288 -6.03 2.80 4.27
C LYS A 288 -5.33 2.03 5.39
N LEU A 289 -4.73 0.88 5.11
CA LEU A 289 -3.92 0.16 6.09
C LEU A 289 -2.74 1.01 6.61
N MET A 290 -2.24 1.97 5.82
CA MET A 290 -1.18 2.90 6.27
C MET A 290 -1.64 3.91 7.33
N ASP A 291 -2.94 4.07 7.57
CA ASP A 291 -3.43 4.89 8.70
C ASP A 291 -3.13 4.21 10.06
N ALA A 292 -2.92 2.89 10.06
CA ALA A 292 -2.46 2.17 11.25
C ALA A 292 -0.94 2.27 11.36
N SER A 293 -0.44 3.03 12.34
CA SER A 293 1.00 3.28 12.55
C SER A 293 1.85 2.01 12.65
N ARG A 294 1.31 0.92 13.20
CA ARG A 294 1.95 -0.41 13.29
C ARG A 294 2.18 -1.10 11.94
N LEU A 295 1.44 -0.70 10.89
CA LEU A 295 1.57 -1.21 9.53
C LEU A 295 2.39 -0.30 8.63
N LEU A 296 2.80 0.88 9.12
CA LEU A 296 3.59 1.83 8.36
C LEU A 296 5.08 1.42 8.35
N PRO A 297 5.68 1.13 7.18
CA PRO A 297 7.09 0.79 7.12
C PRO A 297 7.99 1.98 7.44
N ALA A 298 8.91 1.80 8.39
CA ALA A 298 10.01 2.74 8.58
C ALA A 298 10.94 2.80 7.35
N VAL A 299 11.15 1.65 6.69
CA VAL A 299 11.99 1.51 5.48
C VAL A 299 11.27 0.62 4.48
N CYS A 300 11.06 1.09 3.26
CA CYS A 300 10.47 0.28 2.19
C CYS A 300 11.44 -0.78 1.65
N PRO A 301 10.95 -1.96 1.22
CA PRO A 301 11.72 -2.86 0.36
C PRO A 301 11.87 -2.26 -1.05
N ARG A 302 13.09 -2.19 -1.58
CA ARG A 302 13.37 -1.69 -2.94
C ARG A 302 12.55 -2.39 -4.02
N GLU A 303 12.54 -3.73 -4.01
CA GLU A 303 11.79 -4.52 -5.01
C GLU A 303 10.27 -4.27 -4.93
N ALA A 304 9.74 -3.93 -3.74
CA ALA A 304 8.34 -3.57 -3.61
C ALA A 304 8.05 -2.23 -4.32
N ILE A 305 8.88 -1.21 -4.08
CA ILE A 305 8.77 0.09 -4.77
C ILE A 305 8.86 -0.09 -6.28
N ARG A 306 9.86 -0.83 -6.76
CA ARG A 306 10.04 -1.14 -8.18
C ARG A 306 8.80 -1.80 -8.77
N SER A 307 8.28 -2.84 -8.13
CA SER A 307 7.09 -3.55 -8.61
C SER A 307 5.86 -2.63 -8.67
N ILE A 308 5.65 -1.77 -7.68
CA ILE A 308 4.50 -0.84 -7.68
C ILE A 308 4.64 0.20 -8.81
N VAL A 309 5.83 0.73 -9.06
CA VAL A 309 6.07 1.65 -10.20
C VAL A 309 5.84 0.95 -11.55
N VAL A 310 6.26 -0.30 -11.69
CA VAL A 310 5.99 -1.12 -12.89
C VAL A 310 4.49 -1.39 -13.05
N SER A 311 3.77 -1.65 -11.96
CA SER A 311 2.30 -1.79 -12.00
C SER A 311 1.62 -0.49 -12.40
N LEU A 312 2.07 0.67 -11.90
CA LEU A 312 1.56 1.97 -12.37
C LEU A 312 1.74 2.14 -13.88
N ASP A 313 2.95 1.88 -14.41
CA ASP A 313 3.23 1.94 -15.86
C ASP A 313 2.32 1.02 -16.67
N TYR A 314 2.09 -0.20 -16.17
CA TYR A 314 1.16 -1.15 -16.78
C TYR A 314 -0.25 -0.57 -16.87
N TYR A 315 -0.82 -0.09 -15.75
CA TYR A 315 -2.20 0.41 -15.73
C TYR A 315 -2.38 1.70 -16.54
N VAL A 316 -1.36 2.56 -16.62
CA VAL A 316 -1.38 3.74 -17.50
C VAL A 316 -1.45 3.32 -18.97
N LYS A 317 -0.64 2.35 -19.39
CA LYS A 317 -0.65 1.82 -20.77
C LYS A 317 -1.97 1.16 -21.15
N HIS A 318 -2.64 0.52 -20.19
CA HIS A 318 -3.93 -0.13 -20.39
C HIS A 318 -5.11 0.80 -20.09
N ARG A 319 -4.87 2.07 -19.76
CA ARG A 319 -5.90 3.09 -19.50
C ARG A 319 -6.86 2.72 -18.36
N ALA A 320 -6.37 1.96 -17.38
CA ALA A 320 -7.11 1.57 -16.20
C ALA A 320 -7.14 2.71 -15.16
N TRP A 321 -7.73 3.85 -15.50
CA TRP A 321 -7.57 5.13 -14.76
C TRP A 321 -7.97 5.06 -13.29
N ARG A 322 -9.01 4.29 -12.96
CA ARG A 322 -9.42 4.05 -11.56
C ARG A 322 -8.37 3.29 -10.75
N VAL A 323 -7.63 2.38 -11.38
CA VAL A 323 -6.51 1.69 -10.75
C VAL A 323 -5.31 2.63 -10.65
N VAL A 324 -5.01 3.39 -11.70
CA VAL A 324 -3.94 4.40 -11.71
C VAL A 324 -4.11 5.39 -10.56
N GLU A 325 -5.33 5.91 -10.35
CA GLU A 325 -5.69 6.78 -9.22
C GLU A 325 -5.28 6.15 -7.87
N MET A 326 -5.71 4.90 -7.61
CA MET A 326 -5.44 4.23 -6.34
C MET A 326 -3.96 3.84 -6.17
N VAL A 327 -3.25 3.51 -7.25
CA VAL A 327 -1.80 3.26 -7.22
C VAL A 327 -1.04 4.55 -6.93
N CYS A 328 -1.42 5.67 -7.53
CA CYS A 328 -0.86 6.99 -7.24
C CYS A 328 -1.09 7.35 -5.76
N PHE A 329 -2.30 7.15 -5.23
CA PHE A 329 -2.61 7.41 -3.83
C PHE A 329 -1.79 6.53 -2.88
N TYR A 330 -1.67 5.23 -3.19
CA TYR A 330 -0.85 4.31 -2.41
C TYR A 330 0.64 4.71 -2.44
N LEU A 331 1.20 5.02 -3.62
CA LEU A 331 2.59 5.46 -3.77
C LEU A 331 2.84 6.78 -3.07
N GLU A 332 1.98 7.78 -3.23
CA GLU A 332 2.06 9.08 -2.54
C GLU A 332 2.19 8.88 -1.04
N ARG A 333 1.26 8.11 -0.46
CA ARG A 333 1.24 7.85 0.98
C ARG A 333 2.45 7.05 1.42
N LEU A 334 2.84 6.02 0.67
CA LEU A 334 4.02 5.23 0.98
C LEU A 334 5.27 6.11 0.99
N LEU A 335 5.47 6.93 -0.04
CA LEU A 335 6.65 7.78 -0.18
C LEU A 335 6.67 8.94 0.81
N ARG A 336 5.51 9.50 1.18
CA ARG A 336 5.39 10.58 2.18
C ARG A 336 5.50 10.09 3.62
N LEU A 337 4.84 8.98 3.95
CA LEU A 337 4.74 8.50 5.33
C LEU A 337 5.94 7.62 5.74
N THR A 338 6.65 7.00 4.77
CA THR A 338 7.83 6.21 5.10
C THR A 338 8.96 7.07 5.64
N ARG A 339 9.71 6.51 6.59
CA ARG A 339 10.85 7.18 7.19
C ARG A 339 12.15 7.08 6.38
N ASP A 340 12.04 6.95 5.06
CA ASP A 340 13.19 6.68 4.20
C ASP A 340 13.07 7.27 2.79
N HIS A 341 13.74 8.40 2.55
CA HIS A 341 13.82 9.02 1.22
C HIS A 341 14.46 8.13 0.14
N ARG A 342 15.11 7.01 0.49
CA ARG A 342 15.56 6.03 -0.52
C ARG A 342 14.40 5.44 -1.30
N ALA A 343 13.20 5.35 -0.70
CA ALA A 343 12.02 4.87 -1.41
C ALA A 343 11.70 5.75 -2.63
N LEU A 344 11.73 7.08 -2.47
CA LEU A 344 11.52 8.02 -3.56
C LEU A 344 12.69 8.00 -4.56
N GLU A 345 13.93 7.91 -4.07
CA GLU A 345 15.11 7.74 -4.93
C GLU A 345 14.99 6.49 -5.82
N TRP A 346 14.57 5.35 -5.28
CA TRP A 346 14.37 4.12 -6.02
C TRP A 346 13.24 4.26 -7.03
N ALA A 347 12.09 4.82 -6.62
CA ALA A 347 10.96 5.04 -7.51
C ALA A 347 11.36 5.90 -8.73
N VAL A 348 12.08 7.01 -8.50
CA VAL A 348 12.61 7.86 -9.58
C VAL A 348 13.58 7.08 -10.48
N ASN A 349 14.46 6.27 -9.91
CA ASN A 349 15.38 5.44 -10.71
C ASN A 349 14.67 4.38 -11.55
N ASP A 350 13.54 3.88 -11.06
CA ASP A 350 12.67 2.91 -11.73
C ASP A 350 11.66 3.57 -12.68
N GLY A 351 11.77 4.89 -12.89
CA GLY A 351 11.06 5.61 -13.94
C GLY A 351 9.77 6.32 -13.50
N LEU A 352 9.56 6.51 -12.19
CA LEU A 352 8.35 7.16 -11.65
C LEU A 352 7.99 8.47 -12.37
N PHE A 353 8.96 9.34 -12.64
CA PHE A 353 8.68 10.63 -13.30
C PHE A 353 8.17 10.45 -14.73
N ARG A 354 8.73 9.51 -15.50
CA ARG A 354 8.23 9.18 -16.85
C ARG A 354 6.80 8.67 -16.77
N VAL A 355 6.54 7.72 -15.88
CA VAL A 355 5.20 7.15 -15.72
C VAL A 355 4.21 8.24 -15.30
N TYR A 356 4.60 9.14 -14.39
CA TYR A 356 3.81 10.30 -14.01
C TYR A 356 3.49 11.21 -15.21
N THR A 357 4.47 11.54 -16.05
CA THR A 357 4.20 12.37 -17.25
C THR A 357 3.27 11.64 -18.23
N ASP A 358 3.46 10.33 -18.42
CA ASP A 358 2.60 9.50 -19.28
C ASP A 358 1.14 9.47 -18.74
N THR A 359 0.98 9.38 -17.41
CA THR A 359 -0.31 9.43 -16.71
C THR A 359 -1.03 10.74 -16.97
N VAL A 360 -0.34 11.87 -16.76
CA VAL A 360 -0.96 13.19 -16.93
C VAL A 360 -1.28 13.44 -18.40
N ASP A 361 -0.39 13.08 -19.33
CA ASP A 361 -0.57 13.32 -20.76
C ASP A 361 -1.74 12.54 -21.32
N THR A 362 -1.77 11.25 -21.04
CA THR A 362 -2.82 10.37 -21.54
C THR A 362 -4.14 10.64 -20.81
N GLY A 363 -4.11 10.87 -19.49
CA GLY A 363 -5.29 11.15 -18.68
C GLY A 363 -5.99 12.46 -19.06
N VAL A 364 -5.22 13.54 -19.29
CA VAL A 364 -5.75 14.84 -19.75
C VAL A 364 -6.40 14.71 -21.12
N ARG A 365 -5.71 14.10 -22.10
CA ARG A 365 -6.24 13.93 -23.47
C ARG A 365 -7.53 13.12 -23.51
N MET A 366 -7.72 12.21 -22.56
CA MET A 366 -8.90 11.36 -22.48
C MET A 366 -10.03 11.94 -21.63
N GLY A 367 -9.85 13.11 -21.01
CA GLY A 367 -10.86 13.68 -20.11
C GLY A 367 -11.11 12.82 -18.86
N ALA A 368 -10.16 11.97 -18.46
CA ALA A 368 -10.30 11.03 -17.34
C ALA A 368 -10.16 11.70 -15.95
N LEU A 369 -10.14 13.03 -15.91
CA LEU A 369 -9.83 13.85 -14.73
C LEU A 369 -11.08 14.12 -13.90
N ASP A 370 -11.54 13.14 -13.13
CA ASP A 370 -12.34 13.50 -11.97
C ASP A 370 -11.45 14.09 -10.85
N GLN A 371 -12.09 14.69 -9.84
CA GLN A 371 -11.36 15.34 -8.74
C GLN A 371 -10.46 14.38 -7.96
N GLY A 372 -10.85 13.10 -7.86
CA GLY A 372 -10.07 12.06 -7.17
C GLY A 372 -8.77 11.76 -7.91
N PHE A 373 -8.84 11.57 -9.22
CA PHE A 373 -7.67 11.37 -10.08
C PHE A 373 -6.69 12.54 -10.03
N VAL A 374 -7.19 13.78 -10.18
CA VAL A 374 -6.34 14.98 -10.11
C VAL A 374 -5.66 15.07 -8.74
N GLY A 375 -6.41 14.85 -7.65
CA GLY A 375 -5.84 14.85 -6.30
C GLY A 375 -4.75 13.80 -6.09
N ALA A 376 -4.90 12.60 -6.64
CA ALA A 376 -3.90 11.53 -6.53
C ALA A 376 -2.61 11.86 -7.30
N VAL A 377 -2.74 12.40 -8.52
CA VAL A 377 -1.64 12.86 -9.36
C VAL A 377 -0.90 14.04 -8.71
N ASP A 378 -1.64 15.02 -8.20
CA ASP A 378 -1.10 16.19 -7.50
C ASP A 378 -0.33 15.79 -6.24
N GLY A 379 -0.87 14.84 -5.47
CA GLY A 379 -0.20 14.28 -4.31
C GLY A 379 1.16 13.67 -4.67
N LEU A 380 1.22 12.86 -5.73
CA LEU A 380 2.47 12.23 -6.17
C LEU A 380 3.48 13.27 -6.69
N ALA A 381 3.01 14.28 -7.43
CA ALA A 381 3.84 15.41 -7.88
C ALA A 381 4.42 16.21 -6.70
N LYS A 382 3.58 16.49 -5.70
CA LYS A 382 3.98 17.16 -4.46
C LYS A 382 5.07 16.40 -3.73
N VAL A 383 4.96 15.07 -3.62
CA VAL A 383 6.00 14.23 -2.99
C VAL A 383 7.31 14.28 -3.77
N MET A 384 7.28 14.20 -5.10
CA MET A 384 8.50 14.35 -5.92
C MET A 384 9.15 15.72 -5.73
N ARG A 385 8.35 16.79 -5.77
CA ARG A 385 8.80 18.17 -5.57
C ARG A 385 9.47 18.35 -4.19
N GLN A 386 8.78 17.96 -3.13
CA GLN A 386 9.32 18.01 -1.77
C GLN A 386 10.57 17.14 -1.62
N GLY A 387 10.71 16.12 -2.46
CA GLY A 387 11.90 15.28 -2.52
C GLY A 387 13.16 15.98 -3.03
N PHE A 388 13.04 17.07 -3.80
CA PHE A 388 14.19 17.71 -4.46
C PHE A 388 15.16 18.41 -3.50
N VAL A 389 14.74 18.72 -2.27
CA VAL A 389 15.64 19.22 -1.23
C VAL A 389 16.61 18.14 -0.72
N TYR A 390 16.37 16.86 -1.04
CA TYR A 390 17.26 15.76 -0.72
C TYR A 390 18.22 15.48 -1.88
N TRP A 391 19.52 15.56 -1.59
CA TRP A 391 20.58 15.39 -2.58
C TRP A 391 20.40 14.13 -3.43
N ARG A 392 20.09 13.01 -2.78
CA ARG A 392 19.98 11.71 -3.44
C ARG A 392 18.83 11.66 -4.45
N VAL A 393 17.70 12.26 -4.09
CA VAL A 393 16.48 12.24 -4.91
C VAL A 393 16.69 13.15 -6.11
N LEU A 394 17.16 14.38 -5.89
CA LEU A 394 17.46 15.31 -6.97
C LEU A 394 18.54 14.76 -7.91
N ARG A 395 19.60 14.14 -7.39
CA ARG A 395 20.63 13.48 -8.20
C ARG A 395 20.06 12.33 -9.04
N ALA A 396 19.21 11.49 -8.45
CA ALA A 396 18.55 10.41 -9.18
C ALA A 396 17.67 10.97 -10.31
N PHE A 397 16.90 12.02 -10.01
CA PHE A 397 16.05 12.70 -10.97
C PHE A 397 16.86 13.33 -12.11
N HIS A 398 17.86 14.15 -11.79
CA HIS A 398 18.74 14.79 -12.76
C HIS A 398 19.37 13.75 -13.69
N ARG A 399 19.95 12.69 -13.13
CA ARG A 399 20.58 11.61 -13.92
C ARG A 399 19.60 10.93 -14.88
N LYS A 400 18.36 10.70 -14.45
CA LYS A 400 17.36 9.96 -15.24
C LYS A 400 16.63 10.82 -16.26
N ASN A 401 16.42 12.11 -15.94
CA ASN A 401 15.46 12.94 -16.67
C ASN A 401 16.08 14.14 -17.37
N ASN A 402 17.30 14.59 -17.03
CA ASN A 402 17.85 15.86 -17.55
C ASN A 402 17.87 15.94 -19.10
N GLY A 403 18.13 14.83 -19.80
CA GLY A 403 18.08 14.80 -21.26
C GLY A 403 16.68 14.86 -21.88
N ARG A 404 15.63 14.60 -21.09
CA ARG A 404 14.21 14.57 -21.54
C ARG A 404 13.44 15.84 -21.22
N LEU A 405 13.91 16.63 -20.25
CA LEU A 405 13.23 17.85 -19.79
C LEU A 405 12.84 18.84 -20.90
N PRO A 406 13.66 19.08 -21.96
CA PRO A 406 13.27 19.97 -23.05
C PRO A 406 11.93 19.59 -23.70
N SER A 407 11.70 18.28 -23.91
CA SER A 407 10.44 17.77 -24.44
C SER A 407 9.27 17.82 -23.43
N THR A 408 9.58 17.91 -22.14
CA THR A 408 8.59 17.97 -21.05
C THR A 408 8.12 19.39 -20.76
N HIS A 409 8.82 20.43 -21.22
CA HIS A 409 8.42 21.83 -20.99
C HIS A 409 7.14 22.22 -21.73
N SER A 410 6.95 21.78 -22.99
CA SER A 410 5.69 21.98 -23.73
C SER A 410 4.50 21.31 -23.02
N PHE A 411 4.75 20.16 -22.41
CA PHE A 411 3.77 19.40 -21.64
C PHE A 411 3.40 20.05 -20.30
N SER A 412 4.40 20.59 -19.58
CA SER A 412 4.20 21.19 -18.26
C SER A 412 3.24 22.39 -18.25
N ALA A 413 3.01 23.02 -19.41
CA ALA A 413 2.04 24.10 -19.56
C ALA A 413 0.58 23.63 -19.33
N GLN A 414 0.29 22.34 -19.50
CA GLN A 414 -1.08 21.81 -19.48
C GLN A 414 -1.55 21.37 -18.08
N HIS A 415 -0.62 21.13 -17.14
CA HIS A 415 -0.98 20.68 -15.79
C HIS A 415 -0.18 21.43 -14.71
N PRO A 416 -0.86 22.15 -13.79
CA PRO A 416 -0.18 22.97 -12.76
C PRO A 416 0.85 22.20 -11.94
N ALA A 417 0.53 21.00 -11.46
CA ALA A 417 1.45 20.22 -10.64
C ALA A 417 2.74 19.78 -11.38
N SER A 418 2.65 19.50 -12.70
CA SER A 418 3.83 19.22 -13.53
C SER A 418 4.71 20.46 -13.64
N ARG A 419 4.10 21.64 -13.89
CA ARG A 419 4.78 22.92 -13.92
C ARG A 419 5.52 23.21 -12.61
N TYR A 420 4.86 23.02 -11.48
CA TYR A 420 5.47 23.26 -10.17
C TYR A 420 6.58 22.27 -9.84
N THR A 421 6.45 21.02 -10.26
CA THR A 421 7.52 20.02 -10.10
C THR A 421 8.76 20.43 -10.88
N LEU A 422 8.61 20.84 -12.15
CA LEU A 422 9.72 21.30 -12.97
C LEU A 422 10.32 22.62 -12.47
N ALA A 423 9.49 23.58 -12.06
CA ALA A 423 9.95 24.85 -11.51
C ALA A 423 10.82 24.65 -10.27
N ALA A 424 10.39 23.78 -9.34
CA ALA A 424 11.18 23.45 -8.16
C ALA A 424 12.50 22.77 -8.52
N TYR A 425 12.50 21.84 -9.49
CA TYR A 425 13.71 21.21 -9.98
C TYR A 425 14.71 22.23 -10.55
N GLU A 426 14.27 23.12 -11.44
CA GLU A 426 15.15 24.13 -12.05
C GLU A 426 15.64 25.17 -11.03
N ALA A 427 14.83 25.51 -10.02
CA ALA A 427 15.25 26.41 -8.95
C ALA A 427 16.40 25.82 -8.11
N ILE A 428 16.35 24.51 -7.83
CA ILE A 428 17.28 23.82 -6.92
C ILE A 428 18.52 23.28 -7.65
N LYS A 429 18.38 22.83 -8.91
CA LYS A 429 19.44 22.20 -9.71
C LYS A 429 20.78 22.94 -9.71
N PRO A 430 20.86 24.28 -9.82
CA PRO A 430 22.14 25.00 -9.83
C PRO A 430 23.00 24.76 -8.59
N SER A 431 22.37 24.54 -7.43
CA SER A 431 23.07 24.28 -6.16
C SER A 431 23.75 22.92 -6.12
N MET A 432 23.43 22.02 -7.06
CA MET A 432 23.97 20.66 -7.05
C MET A 432 25.49 20.62 -7.23
N HIS A 433 26.04 21.44 -8.12
CA HIS A 433 27.47 21.40 -8.40
C HIS A 433 28.26 21.85 -7.17
N ARG A 434 27.88 23.01 -6.62
CA ARG A 434 28.46 23.60 -5.40
C ARG A 434 28.40 22.61 -4.23
N ALA A 435 27.23 22.08 -3.94
CA ALA A 435 27.06 21.13 -2.84
C ALA A 435 27.87 19.83 -3.04
N ARG A 436 28.11 19.41 -4.28
CA ARG A 436 28.98 18.25 -4.56
C ARG A 436 30.44 18.55 -4.24
N VAL A 437 30.93 19.70 -4.69
CA VAL A 437 32.32 20.15 -4.51
C VAL A 437 32.59 20.38 -3.03
N GLU A 438 31.78 21.23 -2.37
CA GLU A 438 31.90 21.52 -0.94
C GLU A 438 31.82 20.23 -0.10
N TRP A 439 30.85 19.34 -0.37
CA TRP A 439 30.75 18.09 0.37
C TRP A 439 32.01 17.20 0.26
N ALA A 440 32.64 17.16 -0.92
CA ALA A 440 33.83 16.35 -1.17
C ALA A 440 35.09 16.94 -0.53
N GLU A 441 35.22 18.26 -0.55
CA GLU A 441 36.43 18.99 -0.14
C GLU A 441 36.41 19.40 1.33
N THR A 442 35.28 19.85 1.86
CA THR A 442 35.21 20.49 3.19
C THR A 442 34.54 19.59 4.22
N VAL A 443 33.39 19.01 3.89
CA VAL A 443 32.54 18.33 4.89
C VAL A 443 33.00 16.90 5.20
N LYS A 444 33.39 16.13 4.18
CA LYS A 444 33.84 14.73 4.36
C LYS A 444 35.20 14.58 5.01
N GLN A 445 35.96 15.66 5.19
CA GLN A 445 37.36 15.54 5.54
C GLN A 445 37.68 15.96 6.97
N ARG A 446 36.90 16.84 7.62
CA ARG A 446 37.33 17.46 8.88
C ARG A 446 36.51 17.02 10.08
N CYS A 447 37.19 16.60 11.14
CA CYS A 447 36.56 16.41 12.44
C CYS A 447 36.30 17.77 13.11
N SER A 448 35.06 18.03 13.55
CA SER A 448 34.68 19.26 14.24
C SER A 448 35.42 19.49 15.56
N PHE A 449 35.89 18.42 16.22
CA PHE A 449 36.71 18.53 17.43
C PHE A 449 38.20 18.72 17.12
N CYS A 450 38.89 17.68 16.66
CA CYS A 450 40.35 17.71 16.50
C CYS A 450 40.83 18.34 15.18
N LYS A 451 39.91 18.78 14.32
CA LYS A 451 40.15 19.38 12.99
C LYS A 451 40.97 18.53 12.01
N SER A 452 41.36 17.31 12.38
CA SER A 452 42.18 16.43 11.55
C SER A 452 41.47 16.05 10.25
N THR A 453 42.20 16.08 9.14
CA THR A 453 41.73 15.73 7.79
C THR A 453 41.89 14.24 7.44
N LYS A 454 41.96 13.33 8.42
CA LYS A 454 42.30 11.91 8.18
C LYS A 454 41.30 11.25 7.23
N ALA A 455 41.62 11.27 5.93
CA ALA A 455 40.76 10.88 4.82
C ALA A 455 40.39 9.38 4.79
N ALA A 456 41.06 8.56 5.61
CA ALA A 456 40.88 7.11 5.61
C ALA A 456 39.81 6.59 6.60
N ILE A 457 39.34 7.38 7.55
CA ILE A 457 38.36 6.90 8.56
C ILE A 457 36.97 7.43 8.21
N PRO A 458 35.93 6.58 8.13
CA PRO A 458 34.56 7.04 7.94
C PRO A 458 34.15 7.95 9.09
N ILE A 459 33.97 9.23 8.77
CA ILE A 459 33.60 10.27 9.73
C ILE A 459 32.14 10.07 10.16
N ARG A 460 31.91 10.11 11.47
CA ARG A 460 30.60 10.02 12.11
C ARG A 460 29.95 11.39 12.19
N ALA A 461 28.73 11.54 11.68
CA ALA A 461 27.96 12.75 11.95
C ALA A 461 27.43 12.75 13.38
N CYS A 462 27.34 13.93 13.99
CA CYS A 462 26.54 14.17 15.17
C CYS A 462 25.08 13.83 14.89
N SER A 463 24.30 13.77 15.97
CA SER A 463 22.87 13.74 15.87
C SER A 463 22.37 14.93 15.02
N CYS A 464 22.48 16.17 15.46
CA CYS A 464 22.02 17.36 14.71
C CYS A 464 22.53 17.49 13.24
N ARG A 465 23.51 16.67 12.84
CA ARG A 465 24.13 16.61 11.50
C ARG A 465 24.89 17.88 11.11
N SER A 466 25.02 18.86 12.00
CA SER A 466 25.80 20.10 11.79
C SER A 466 27.29 19.92 12.03
N VAL A 467 27.70 18.87 12.76
CA VAL A 467 29.10 18.59 13.11
C VAL A 467 29.48 17.12 12.92
N TYR A 468 30.77 16.86 12.73
CA TYR A 468 31.31 15.58 12.26
C TYR A 468 32.53 15.14 13.07
N TYR A 469 32.72 13.84 13.27
CA TYR A 469 33.73 13.29 14.18
C TYR A 469 34.50 12.12 13.57
N CYS A 470 35.82 12.17 13.61
CA CYS A 470 36.65 11.04 13.19
C CYS A 470 36.57 9.84 14.17
N SER A 471 36.08 10.04 15.39
CA SER A 471 35.94 8.99 16.40
C SER A 471 34.85 9.31 17.45
N ARG A 472 34.41 8.28 18.20
CA ARG A 472 33.53 8.46 19.37
C ARG A 472 34.19 9.30 20.48
N VAL A 473 35.52 9.27 20.56
CA VAL A 473 36.28 10.04 21.54
C VAL A 473 36.17 11.53 21.23
N CYS A 474 36.39 11.92 19.97
CA CYS A 474 36.22 13.30 19.50
C CYS A 474 34.79 13.79 19.70
N GLN A 475 33.79 12.93 19.43
CA GLN A 475 32.40 13.24 19.72
C GLN A 475 32.17 13.52 21.21
N LYS A 476 32.59 12.61 22.11
CA LYS A 476 32.41 12.77 23.55
C LYS A 476 33.07 14.04 24.10
N ARG A 477 34.26 14.39 23.61
CA ARG A 477 34.97 15.60 24.04
C ARG A 477 34.26 16.87 23.59
N HIS A 478 33.90 16.96 22.32
CA HIS A 478 33.15 18.12 21.81
C HIS A 478 31.72 18.22 22.33
N TRP A 479 31.14 17.10 22.79
CA TRP A 479 29.76 17.04 23.25
C TRP A 479 29.45 18.01 24.40
N GLN A 480 30.43 18.29 25.27
CA GLN A 480 30.22 19.21 26.39
C GLN A 480 29.86 20.64 25.93
N GLU A 481 30.51 21.10 24.86
CA GLU A 481 30.27 22.39 24.21
C GLU A 481 29.04 22.30 23.29
N HIS A 482 29.03 21.28 22.42
CA HIS A 482 28.04 21.19 21.34
C HIS A 482 26.62 20.90 21.84
N ARG A 483 26.43 20.21 22.97
CA ARG A 483 25.09 19.82 23.47
C ARG A 483 24.12 20.99 23.63
N GLN A 484 24.63 22.18 23.96
CA GLN A 484 23.80 23.38 24.15
C GLN A 484 23.28 23.95 22.83
N GLN A 485 23.98 23.67 21.73
CA GLN A 485 23.66 24.12 20.37
C GLN A 485 23.14 22.97 19.49
N CYS A 486 23.10 21.75 20.03
CA CYS A 486 22.68 20.57 19.31
C CYS A 486 21.16 20.54 19.22
N ASP A 487 20.60 21.34 18.32
CA ASP A 487 19.20 21.19 17.94
C ASP A 487 19.08 19.99 16.99
N TRP A 488 18.40 18.94 17.44
CA TRP A 488 18.21 17.72 16.67
C TRP A 488 16.88 17.86 15.93
N PRO A 489 16.89 18.24 14.64
CA PRO A 489 15.68 18.12 13.86
C PRO A 489 15.31 16.64 13.83
N GLU A 490 14.17 16.31 14.41
CA GLU A 490 13.59 14.98 14.32
C GLU A 490 13.25 14.69 12.85
N GLY A 491 14.22 14.18 12.09
CA GLY A 491 14.10 14.03 10.64
C GLY A 491 15.02 12.95 10.06
N GLN A 492 14.73 12.54 8.84
CA GLN A 492 15.35 11.43 8.12
C GLN A 492 16.48 11.88 7.19
N SER A 493 16.54 13.19 6.93
CA SER A 493 17.51 13.89 6.09
C SER A 493 18.96 13.51 6.41
N ALA A 494 19.69 12.76 5.58
CA ALA A 494 21.07 12.43 5.91
C ALA A 494 21.97 13.68 6.00
N PRO A 495 23.17 13.61 6.62
CA PRO A 495 24.02 14.79 6.77
C PRO A 495 24.35 15.49 5.44
N ARG A 496 24.45 14.72 4.35
CA ARG A 496 24.59 15.25 3.00
C ARG A 496 23.36 16.01 2.51
N ASP A 497 22.18 15.53 2.88
CA ASP A 497 20.93 16.19 2.53
C ASP A 497 20.80 17.52 3.30
N MET A 498 21.22 17.58 4.57
CA MET A 498 21.25 18.83 5.35
C MET A 498 22.25 19.85 4.79
N HIS A 499 23.46 19.42 4.44
CA HIS A 499 24.42 20.31 3.76
C HIS A 499 23.85 20.81 2.43
N PHE A 500 23.16 19.95 1.69
CA PHE A 500 22.54 20.35 0.44
C PHE A 500 21.45 21.41 0.64
N VAL A 501 20.59 21.24 1.64
CA VAL A 501 19.63 22.28 2.08
C VAL A 501 20.33 23.60 2.36
N MET A 502 21.46 23.59 3.07
CA MET A 502 22.24 24.81 3.32
C MET A 502 22.72 25.48 2.03
N CYS A 503 23.28 24.71 1.09
CA CYS A 503 23.72 25.25 -0.20
C CYS A 503 22.55 25.87 -0.99
N ILE A 504 21.39 25.21 -1.02
CA ILE A 504 20.18 25.72 -1.68
C ILE A 504 19.79 27.06 -1.08
N THR A 505 19.69 27.14 0.25
CA THR A 505 19.27 28.36 0.94
C THR A 505 20.26 29.50 0.76
N GLN A 506 21.57 29.23 0.86
CA GLN A 506 22.59 30.25 0.63
C GLN A 506 22.57 30.77 -0.82
N ASP A 507 22.42 29.89 -1.81
CA ASP A 507 22.32 30.30 -3.21
C ASP A 507 21.04 31.11 -3.46
N TYR A 508 19.92 30.74 -2.82
CA TYR A 508 18.67 31.50 -2.89
C TYR A 508 18.83 32.89 -2.29
N VAL A 509 19.37 32.99 -1.07
CA VAL A 509 19.58 34.27 -0.37
C VAL A 509 20.46 35.20 -1.21
N ARG A 510 21.58 34.71 -1.75
CA ARG A 510 22.48 35.52 -2.59
C ARG A 510 21.78 36.06 -3.84
N ARG A 511 20.94 35.26 -4.49
CA ARG A 511 20.19 35.70 -5.69
C ARG A 511 19.06 36.69 -5.37
N ASN A 512 18.51 36.62 -4.16
CA ASN A 512 17.35 37.40 -3.75
C ASN A 512 17.66 38.47 -2.69
N GLU A 513 18.94 38.77 -2.44
CA GLU A 513 19.40 39.67 -1.38
C GLU A 513 18.67 41.02 -1.40
N ARG A 514 18.59 41.65 -2.58
CA ARG A 514 17.88 42.93 -2.76
C ARG A 514 16.39 42.87 -2.41
N ALA A 515 15.72 41.78 -2.79
CA ALA A 515 14.30 41.59 -2.50
C ALA A 515 14.07 41.37 -0.99
N ILE A 516 14.96 40.61 -0.35
CA ILE A 516 14.94 40.37 1.10
C ILE A 516 15.15 41.67 1.87
N ILE A 517 16.16 42.47 1.51
CA ILE A 517 16.44 43.77 2.14
C ILE A 517 15.24 44.72 1.97
N SER A 518 14.69 44.80 0.75
CA SER A 518 13.51 45.63 0.49
C SER A 518 12.29 45.21 1.33
N LEU A 519 12.07 43.90 1.52
CA LEU A 519 11.02 43.42 2.41
C LEU A 519 11.32 43.75 3.88
N ALA A 520 12.56 43.56 4.34
CA ALA A 520 12.99 43.89 5.70
C ALA A 520 12.82 45.38 6.04
N GLN A 521 13.02 46.27 5.06
CA GLN A 521 12.78 47.71 5.19
C GLN A 521 11.28 48.05 5.24
N ARG A 522 10.43 47.28 4.56
CA ARG A 522 8.96 47.47 4.65
C ARG A 522 8.39 46.99 5.97
N VAL A 523 8.88 45.85 6.46
CA VAL A 523 8.41 45.25 7.71
C VAL A 523 8.91 46.03 8.94
N ASP A 524 10.12 46.60 8.86
CA ASP A 524 10.68 47.50 9.88
C ASP A 524 11.21 48.81 9.24
N PRO A 525 10.33 49.79 8.96
CA PRO A 525 10.70 51.04 8.29
C PRO A 525 11.66 51.91 9.08
N ARG A 526 11.65 51.78 10.42
CA ARG A 526 12.52 52.54 11.30
C ARG A 526 13.89 51.89 11.49
N ARG A 527 14.08 50.66 10.98
CA ARG A 527 15.35 49.90 11.03
C ARG A 527 15.87 49.72 12.46
N LEU A 528 14.95 49.44 13.39
CA LEU A 528 15.26 49.34 14.82
C LEU A 528 15.52 47.91 15.29
N HIS A 529 15.33 46.89 14.44
CA HIS A 529 15.37 45.49 14.88
C HIS A 529 16.18 44.61 13.93
N HIS A 530 16.77 43.55 14.48
CA HIS A 530 17.25 42.41 13.68
C HIS A 530 16.07 41.77 12.91
N ALA A 531 16.38 40.93 11.94
CA ALA A 531 15.33 40.23 11.18
C ALA A 531 15.53 38.73 11.11
N LEU A 532 14.43 37.99 11.15
CA LEU A 532 14.38 36.56 10.85
C LEU A 532 13.96 36.37 9.39
N ILE A 533 14.85 35.81 8.59
CA ILE A 533 14.62 35.50 7.18
C ILE A 533 14.32 34.01 7.05
N THR A 534 13.06 33.67 6.79
CA THR A 534 12.63 32.28 6.62
C THR A 534 12.57 31.93 5.14
N VAL A 535 13.42 31.01 4.66
CA VAL A 535 13.42 30.51 3.29
C VAL A 535 12.69 29.16 3.22
N ASP A 536 11.51 29.15 2.62
CA ASP A 536 10.67 27.96 2.47
C ASP A 536 11.02 27.18 1.20
N LEU A 537 11.62 26.01 1.39
CA LEU A 537 12.00 25.05 0.35
C LEU A 537 10.92 24.00 0.05
N GLY A 538 9.82 23.96 0.82
CA GLY A 538 8.73 23.00 0.69
C GLY A 538 7.65 23.41 -0.32
N ASN A 539 7.64 24.68 -0.73
CA ASN A 539 6.64 25.24 -1.66
C ASN A 539 6.92 24.93 -3.13
N GLU A 540 5.95 25.29 -3.98
CA GLU A 540 6.03 25.19 -5.45
C GLU A 540 7.17 26.01 -6.03
N VAL A 541 7.42 27.15 -5.41
CA VAL A 541 8.50 28.09 -5.71
C VAL A 541 9.15 28.42 -4.39
N ILE A 542 10.48 28.45 -4.36
CA ILE A 542 11.21 28.85 -3.15
C ILE A 542 10.84 30.29 -2.84
N ARG A 543 10.34 30.54 -1.63
CA ARG A 543 9.91 31.86 -1.15
C ARG A 543 10.67 32.20 0.11
N HIS A 544 10.72 33.50 0.42
CA HIS A 544 11.18 33.98 1.70
C HIS A 544 10.10 34.81 2.38
N ASP A 545 10.14 34.80 3.71
CA ASP A 545 9.42 35.71 4.59
C ASP A 545 10.42 36.42 5.49
N VAL A 546 10.10 37.64 5.94
CA VAL A 546 10.94 38.44 6.82
C VAL A 546 10.12 38.90 8.01
N GLN A 547 10.59 38.54 9.21
CA GLN A 547 9.97 38.92 10.48
C GLN A 547 10.94 39.76 11.31
N VAL A 548 10.40 40.62 12.14
CA VAL A 548 11.16 41.45 13.09
C VAL A 548 11.59 40.58 14.27
N GLU A 549 12.86 40.66 14.68
CA GLU A 549 13.36 40.02 15.92
C GLU A 549 13.66 41.10 16.98
N ASP A 550 14.69 40.87 17.79
CA ASP A 550 15.09 41.75 18.88
C ASP A 550 15.55 43.12 18.36
N ALA A 551 15.42 44.13 19.22
CA ALA A 551 15.90 45.48 18.91
C ALA A 551 17.43 45.49 18.74
N VAL A 552 17.92 46.28 17.79
CA VAL A 552 19.35 46.49 17.55
C VAL A 552 19.90 47.39 18.65
N GLU A 553 21.02 47.01 19.27
CA GLU A 553 21.69 47.86 20.23
C GLU A 553 22.32 49.10 19.55
N LEU A 554 22.47 50.19 20.29
CA LEU A 554 23.02 51.43 19.72
C LEU A 554 24.44 51.20 19.18
N GLY A 555 24.62 51.35 17.87
CA GLY A 555 25.90 51.17 17.19
C GLY A 555 26.14 49.77 16.63
N GLU A 556 25.24 48.82 16.86
CA GLU A 556 25.29 47.50 16.24
C GLU A 556 24.77 47.55 14.79
N ALA A 557 25.37 46.74 13.90
CA ALA A 557 24.90 46.60 12.52
C ALA A 557 23.66 45.70 12.47
N ARG A 558 22.63 46.11 11.73
CA ARG A 558 21.40 45.33 11.62
C ARG A 558 21.66 44.07 10.79
N THR A 559 21.43 42.92 11.42
CA THR A 559 21.64 41.60 10.79
C THR A 559 20.33 40.85 10.57
N GLY A 560 20.31 40.03 9.52
CA GLY A 560 19.24 39.08 9.24
C GLY A 560 19.68 37.64 9.50
N THR A 561 19.06 36.96 10.45
CA THR A 561 19.25 35.53 10.73
C THR A 561 18.50 34.71 9.67
N VAL A 562 19.18 33.79 8.97
CA VAL A 562 18.54 32.97 7.93
C VAL A 562 18.20 31.58 8.45
N ILE A 563 16.94 31.17 8.26
CA ILE A 563 16.46 29.82 8.54
C ILE A 563 15.86 29.21 7.28
N ALA A 564 16.22 27.97 6.96
CA ALA A 564 15.55 27.17 5.95
C ALA A 564 14.40 26.36 6.55
N THR A 565 13.27 26.27 5.86
CA THR A 565 12.13 25.42 6.24
C THR A 565 11.74 24.48 5.11
N TRP A 566 11.39 23.24 5.45
CA TRP A 566 10.91 22.25 4.48
C TRP A 566 10.10 21.15 5.18
N VAL A 567 9.53 20.23 4.40
CA VAL A 567 8.77 19.09 4.92
C VAL A 567 9.56 17.79 4.78
N ASP A 568 9.77 17.10 5.90
CA ASP A 568 10.35 15.75 5.97
C ASP A 568 9.26 14.76 6.42
N GLY A 569 8.65 14.13 5.42
CA GLY A 569 7.48 13.28 5.58
C GLY A 569 6.25 14.06 6.03
N THR A 570 5.89 13.97 7.31
CA THR A 570 4.77 14.72 7.91
C THR A 570 5.23 15.84 8.85
N LYS A 571 6.54 16.01 9.03
CA LYS A 571 7.10 17.00 9.95
C LYS A 571 7.65 18.19 9.17
N ALA A 572 7.32 19.40 9.62
CA ALA A 572 8.02 20.60 9.19
C ALA A 572 9.36 20.65 9.92
N LEU A 573 10.46 20.80 9.17
CA LEU A 573 11.80 20.98 9.71
C LEU A 573 12.25 22.42 9.54
N ARG A 574 13.15 22.85 10.43
CA ARG A 574 13.81 24.15 10.40
C ARG A 574 15.31 23.93 10.55
N LEU A 575 16.11 24.73 9.86
CA LEU A 575 17.57 24.70 9.96
C LEU A 575 18.11 26.13 9.90
N GLY A 576 18.76 26.58 10.97
CA GLY A 576 19.55 27.81 10.94
C GLY A 576 20.74 27.65 9.99
N ILE A 577 20.97 28.66 9.16
CA ILE A 577 22.01 28.62 8.13
C ILE A 577 23.21 29.45 8.60
N PRO A 578 24.27 28.80 9.13
CA PRO A 578 25.47 29.52 9.50
C PRO A 578 26.06 30.26 8.29
N ASP A 579 26.61 31.44 8.55
CA ASP A 579 27.29 32.29 7.57
C ASP A 579 26.41 32.81 6.41
N ALA A 580 25.08 32.73 6.55
CA ALA A 580 24.13 33.35 5.62
C ALA A 580 23.55 34.67 6.13
N SER A 581 24.14 35.26 7.18
CA SER A 581 23.67 36.54 7.73
C SER A 581 23.72 37.64 6.67
N ILE A 582 22.61 38.34 6.50
CA ILE A 582 22.53 39.50 5.59
C ILE A 582 22.71 40.77 6.41
N LEU A 583 23.57 41.68 5.94
CA LEU A 583 23.62 43.04 6.47
C LEU A 583 22.45 43.83 5.88
N LEU A 584 21.50 44.24 6.72
CA LEU A 584 20.25 44.85 6.29
C LEU A 584 20.38 46.37 6.05
N ASP A 585 21.51 46.95 6.41
CA ASP A 585 21.80 48.39 6.28
C ASP A 585 22.51 48.77 4.96
N ARG A 586 22.77 47.79 4.09
CA ARG A 586 23.18 48.01 2.70
C ARG A 586 21.98 48.44 1.86
#